data_AF-A0A7S3Y9F8-F1
#
_entry.id   AF-A0A7S3Y9F8-F1
#
_cell.length_a   1.000
_cell.length_b   1.000
_cell.length_c   1.000
_cell.angle_alpha   90.00
_cell.angle_beta   90.00
_cell.angle_gamma   90.00
#
_symmetry.space_group_name_H-M   'P 1'
#
loop_
_entity.id
_entity.type
_entity.pdbx_description
1 polymer ?
#
loop_
_entity_poly.entity_id
_entity_poly.type
_entity_poly.pdbx_seq_one_letter_code
_entity_poly.pdbx_strand_id
1 'polypeptide(L)'
;VIAKPVYTFQFDRGSEAANSLKALEALFTKLDRARQQRAIVCTTPEALKSLMLRYIDLLQSVQDASPILSLPKSAIPSKAQVRRATEIAKELRQNALKADAMRRVLRL
;
A
#
# COMPACT_ATOMS: atom_id res chain seq x y z
N VAL A 1 -0.85 -38.30 10.42
CA VAL A 1 -1.38 -36.91 10.50
C VAL A 1 -0.21 -35.95 10.28
N ILE A 2 -0.27 -35.05 9.30
CA ILE A 2 0.79 -34.05 9.06
C ILE A 2 0.30 -32.72 9.64
N ALA A 3 1.00 -32.22 10.66
CA ALA A 3 0.70 -30.91 11.24
C ALA A 3 1.19 -29.81 10.30
N LYS A 4 0.29 -28.91 9.89
CA LYS A 4 0.63 -27.72 9.11
C LYS A 4 0.55 -26.48 10.00
N PRO A 5 1.50 -25.53 9.87
CA PRO A 5 1.41 -24.27 10.60
C PRO A 5 0.16 -23.50 10.12
N VAL A 6 -0.53 -22.88 11.07
CA VAL A 6 -1.72 -22.05 10.83
C VAL A 6 -1.37 -20.61 11.17
N TYR A 7 -1.60 -19.71 10.23
CA TYR A 7 -1.44 -18.27 10.38
C TYR A 7 -2.79 -17.58 10.33
N THR A 8 -2.97 -16.51 11.09
CA THR A 8 -4.17 -15.68 11.02
C THR A 8 -3.84 -14.38 10.29
N PHE A 9 -4.62 -14.07 9.25
CA PHE A 9 -4.55 -12.81 8.53
C PHE A 9 -5.71 -11.90 8.93
N GLN A 10 -5.37 -10.79 9.57
CA GLN A 10 -6.28 -9.71 9.92
C GLN A 10 -5.76 -8.41 9.32
N PHE A 11 -6.66 -7.64 8.72
CA PHE A 11 -6.33 -6.37 8.10
C PHE A 11 -7.49 -5.41 8.31
N ASP A 12 -7.17 -4.23 8.86
CA ASP A 12 -8.10 -3.13 9.02
C ASP A 12 -7.52 -1.88 8.33
N ARG A 13 -8.35 -1.25 7.50
CA ARG A 13 -8.04 -0.05 6.73
C ARG A 13 -7.71 1.15 7.63
N GLY A 14 -8.34 1.23 8.80
CA GLY A 14 -8.11 2.31 9.77
C GLY A 14 -6.82 2.19 10.57
N SER A 15 -6.16 1.04 10.53
CA SER A 15 -4.98 0.78 11.35
C SER A 15 -3.75 1.55 10.88
N GLU A 16 -2.88 1.95 11.82
CA GLU A 16 -1.57 2.54 11.49
C GLU A 16 -0.71 1.58 10.66
N ALA A 17 -0.87 0.27 10.88
CA ALA A 17 -0.19 -0.77 10.12
C ALA A 17 -0.57 -0.76 8.62
N ALA A 18 -1.82 -0.45 8.28
CA ALA A 18 -2.25 -0.32 6.88
C ALA A 18 -1.67 0.91 6.17
N ASN A 19 -1.21 1.90 6.93
CA ASN A 19 -0.66 3.16 6.42
C ASN A 19 0.87 3.20 6.39
N SER A 20 1.53 2.23 7.02
CA SER A 20 2.98 2.13 7.10
C SER A 20 3.52 1.18 6.02
N LEU A 21 4.42 1.69 5.18
CA LEU A 21 5.10 0.90 4.15
C LEU A 21 5.82 -0.32 4.76
N LYS A 22 6.53 -0.10 5.87
CA LYS A 22 7.28 -1.15 6.57
C LYS A 22 6.38 -2.27 7.08
N ALA A 23 5.18 -1.92 7.55
CA ALA A 23 4.21 -2.91 8.03
C ALA A 23 3.62 -3.73 6.87
N LEU A 24 3.38 -3.12 5.71
CA LEU A 24 2.94 -3.83 4.50
C LEU A 24 4.01 -4.76 3.95
N GLU A 25 5.28 -4.36 3.96
CA GLU A 25 6.40 -5.22 3.58
C GLU A 25 6.57 -6.40 4.55
N ALA A 26 6.44 -6.14 5.85
CA ALA A 26 6.46 -7.20 6.87
C ALA A 26 5.28 -8.17 6.69
N LEU A 27 4.09 -7.66 6.35
CA LEU A 27 2.92 -8.48 6.03
C LEU A 27 3.19 -9.38 4.82
N PHE A 28 3.73 -8.81 3.73
CA PHE A 28 4.13 -9.59 2.56
C PHE A 28 5.10 -10.70 2.94
N THR A 29 6.11 -10.39 3.74
CA THR A 29 7.14 -11.35 4.15
C THR A 29 6.54 -12.50 4.98
N LYS A 30 5.58 -12.20 5.87
CA LYS A 30 4.87 -13.22 6.65
C LYS A 30 4.03 -14.13 5.77
N LEU A 31 3.30 -13.56 4.80
CA LEU A 31 2.47 -14.33 3.88
C LEU A 31 3.29 -15.14 2.89
N ASP A 32 4.42 -14.60 2.39
CA ASP A 32 5.32 -15.38 1.55
C ASP A 32 5.97 -16.53 2.32
N ARG A 33 6.35 -16.32 3.59
CA ARG A 33 6.82 -17.42 4.46
C ARG A 33 5.74 -18.48 4.64
N ALA A 34 4.49 -18.09 4.89
CA ALA A 34 3.37 -19.02 5.00
C ALA A 34 3.18 -19.83 3.69
N ARG A 35 3.30 -19.16 2.54
CA ARG A 35 3.25 -19.79 1.20
C ARG A 35 4.39 -20.79 1.00
N GLN A 36 5.63 -20.41 1.30
CA GLN A 36 6.82 -21.29 1.20
C GLN A 36 6.69 -22.54 2.07
N GLN A 37 6.12 -22.39 3.26
CA GLN A 37 5.89 -23.50 4.21
C GLN A 37 4.63 -24.32 3.90
N ARG A 38 3.87 -23.98 2.84
CA ARG A 38 2.57 -24.57 2.51
C ARG A 38 1.61 -24.58 3.71
N ALA A 39 1.69 -23.51 4.49
CA ALA A 39 0.91 -23.26 5.69
C ALA A 39 -0.55 -22.95 5.35
N ILE A 40 -1.42 -23.03 6.35
CA ILE A 40 -2.83 -22.63 6.22
C ILE A 40 -2.95 -21.18 6.71
N VAL A 41 -3.58 -20.31 5.94
CA VAL A 41 -3.88 -18.93 6.35
C VAL A 41 -5.38 -18.79 6.59
N CYS A 42 -5.77 -18.54 7.83
CA CYS A 42 -7.13 -18.27 8.23
C CYS A 42 -7.39 -16.76 8.16
N THR A 43 -8.45 -16.35 7.47
CA THR A 43 -8.84 -14.94 7.36
C THR A 43 -10.34 -14.77 7.34
N THR A 44 -10.79 -13.53 7.50
CA THR A 44 -12.18 -13.13 7.28
C THR A 44 -12.33 -12.54 5.88
N PRO A 45 -13.49 -12.74 5.21
CA PRO A 45 -13.74 -12.10 3.92
C PRO A 45 -13.69 -10.57 4.01
N GLU A 46 -14.00 -10.01 5.18
CA GLU A 46 -13.87 -8.59 5.47
C GLU A 46 -12.42 -8.10 5.41
N ALA A 47 -11.45 -8.83 5.99
CA ALA A 47 -10.04 -8.43 5.95
C ALA A 47 -9.51 -8.37 4.51
N LEU A 48 -9.91 -9.33 3.67
CA LEU A 48 -9.53 -9.34 2.25
C LEU A 48 -10.16 -8.15 1.50
N LYS A 49 -11.45 -7.88 1.75
CA LYS A 49 -12.15 -6.72 1.18
C LYS A 49 -11.47 -5.42 1.60
N SER A 50 -11.15 -5.25 2.87
CA SER A 50 -10.48 -4.07 3.40
C SER A 50 -9.10 -3.85 2.79
N LEU A 51 -8.32 -4.93 2.58
CA LEU A 51 -7.03 -4.87 1.88
C LEU A 51 -7.20 -4.39 0.43
N MET A 52 -8.15 -4.97 -0.30
CA MET A 52 -8.40 -4.64 -1.71
C MET A 52 -8.93 -3.21 -1.87
N LEU A 53 -9.85 -2.79 -1.02
CA LEU A 53 -10.35 -1.40 -1.02
C LEU A 53 -9.24 -0.41 -0.70
N ARG A 54 -8.37 -0.70 0.28
CA ARG A 54 -7.25 0.19 0.59
C ARG A 54 -6.28 0.33 -0.58
N TYR A 55 -6.03 -0.74 -1.33
CA TYR A 55 -5.23 -0.69 -2.54
C TYR A 55 -5.87 0.22 -3.61
N ILE A 56 -7.18 0.10 -3.84
CA ILE A 56 -7.92 0.95 -4.77
C ILE A 56 -7.88 2.42 -4.32
N ASP A 57 -8.10 2.70 -3.03
CA ASP A 57 -8.03 4.06 -2.46
C ASP A 57 -6.66 4.70 -2.72
N LEU A 58 -5.56 3.94 -2.58
CA LEU A 58 -4.21 4.44 -2.85
C LEU A 58 -3.98 4.69 -4.35
N LEU A 59 -4.50 3.84 -5.23
CA LEU A 59 -4.42 4.06 -6.67
C LEU A 59 -5.20 5.31 -7.11
N GLN A 60 -6.41 5.49 -6.59
CA GLN A 60 -7.23 6.67 -6.85
C GLN A 60 -6.52 7.94 -6.36
N SER A 61 -5.94 7.90 -5.14
CA SER A 61 -5.15 9.02 -4.62
C SER A 61 -3.99 9.41 -5.53
N VAL A 62 -3.33 8.45 -6.18
CA VAL A 62 -2.24 8.72 -7.13
C VAL A 62 -2.76 9.20 -8.48
N GLN A 63 -3.91 8.70 -8.93
CA GLN A 63 -4.55 9.10 -10.19
C GLN A 63 -5.13 10.52 -10.13
N ASP A 64 -5.68 10.92 -8.98
CA ASP A 64 -6.24 12.26 -8.74
C ASP A 64 -5.17 13.35 -8.53
N ALA A 65 -3.90 13.01 -8.77
CA ALA A 65 -2.78 13.92 -8.66
C ALA A 65 -2.97 15.17 -9.56
N SER A 66 -2.70 16.35 -9.00
CA SER A 66 -2.87 17.61 -9.72
C SER A 66 -2.00 17.67 -11.00
N PRO A 67 -2.53 18.14 -12.14
CA PRO A 67 -1.77 18.31 -13.39
C PRO A 67 -0.53 19.20 -13.25
N ILE A 68 -0.49 20.05 -12.22
CA ILE A 68 0.64 20.91 -11.89
C ILE A 68 1.91 20.09 -11.62
N LEU A 69 1.78 18.84 -11.15
CA LEU A 69 2.90 17.94 -10.89
C LEU A 69 3.56 17.40 -12.18
N SER A 70 2.87 17.49 -13.33
CA SER A 70 3.40 17.08 -14.63
C SER A 70 4.22 18.18 -15.31
N LEU A 71 4.18 19.41 -14.78
CA LEU A 71 4.92 20.55 -15.33
C LEU A 71 6.38 20.58 -14.83
N PRO A 72 7.35 20.96 -15.68
CA PRO A 72 8.72 21.15 -15.23
C PRO A 72 8.80 22.31 -14.22
N LYS A 73 9.67 22.18 -13.21
CA LYS A 73 9.81 23.15 -12.12
C LYS A 73 10.13 24.58 -12.59
N SER A 74 10.72 24.72 -13.79
CA SER A 74 11.04 26.00 -14.43
C SER A 74 9.82 26.74 -14.96
N ALA A 75 8.71 26.05 -15.25
CA ALA A 75 7.49 26.64 -15.78
C ALA A 75 6.54 27.14 -14.69
N ILE A 76 6.85 26.94 -13.41
CA ILE A 76 6.00 27.34 -12.28
C ILE A 76 6.43 28.74 -11.82
N PRO A 77 5.56 29.76 -11.95
CA PRO A 77 5.92 31.16 -11.71
C PRO A 77 6.11 31.51 -10.21
N SER A 78 5.58 30.70 -9.29
CA SER A 78 5.64 30.98 -7.84
C SER A 78 6.44 29.95 -7.06
N LYS A 79 7.49 30.41 -6.35
CA LYS A 79 8.30 29.58 -5.44
C LYS A 79 7.46 28.92 -4.33
N ALA A 80 6.36 29.54 -3.90
CA ALA A 80 5.46 28.97 -2.89
C ALA A 80 4.66 27.78 -3.45
N GLN A 81 4.23 27.86 -4.71
CA GLN A 81 3.55 26.76 -5.40
C GLN A 81 4.50 25.59 -5.64
N VAL A 82 5.77 25.86 -5.99
CA VAL A 82 6.80 24.82 -6.13
C VAL A 82 6.97 24.02 -4.84
N ARG A 83 7.04 24.69 -3.68
CA ARG A 83 7.17 24.01 -2.36
C ARG A 83 5.98 23.09 -2.06
N ARG A 84 4.76 23.60 -2.21
CA ARG A 84 3.54 22.79 -2.01
C ARG A 84 3.48 21.60 -2.97
N ALA A 85 3.79 21.83 -4.25
CA ALA A 85 3.85 20.77 -5.25
C ALA A 85 4.88 19.69 -4.88
N THR A 86 6.05 20.07 -4.34
CA THR A 86 7.06 19.08 -3.91
C THR A 86 6.63 18.25 -2.70
N GLU A 87 5.90 18.83 -1.75
CA GLU A 87 5.36 18.11 -0.60
C GLU A 87 4.29 17.11 -1.04
N ILE A 88 3.32 17.56 -1.84
CA ILE A 88 2.27 16.71 -2.40
C ILE A 88 2.90 15.60 -3.26
N ALA A 89 3.91 15.90 -4.08
CA ALA A 89 4.62 14.89 -4.86
C ALA A 89 5.30 13.83 -3.98
N LYS A 90 5.83 14.22 -2.82
CA LYS A 90 6.46 13.30 -1.87
C LYS A 90 5.41 12.37 -1.24
N GLU A 91 4.27 12.92 -0.84
CA GLU A 91 3.15 12.13 -0.29
C GLU A 91 2.59 11.16 -1.32
N LEU A 92 2.33 11.62 -2.55
CA LEU A 92 1.84 10.77 -3.64
C LEU A 92 2.84 9.68 -4.00
N ARG A 93 4.15 9.98 -3.97
CA ARG A 93 5.18 8.96 -4.15
C ARG A 93 5.14 7.91 -3.04
N GLN A 94 4.91 8.31 -1.79
CA GLN A 94 4.74 7.35 -0.70
C GLN A 94 3.48 6.50 -0.87
N ASN A 95 2.37 7.09 -1.34
CA ASN A 95 1.14 6.36 -1.62
C ASN A 95 1.32 5.34 -2.76
N ALA A 96 2.06 5.71 -3.82
CA ALA A 96 2.41 4.80 -4.90
C ALA A 96 3.23 3.60 -4.40
N LEU A 97 4.27 3.84 -3.57
CA LEU A 97 5.08 2.77 -2.99
C LEU A 97 4.26 1.83 -2.09
N LYS A 98 3.31 2.38 -1.32
CA LYS A 98 2.38 1.56 -0.50
C LYS A 98 1.45 0.72 -1.39
N ALA A 99 0.95 1.30 -2.49
CA ALA A 99 0.12 0.58 -3.45
C ALA A 99 0.90 -0.58 -4.09
N ASP A 100 2.17 -0.36 -4.46
CA ASP A 100 3.04 -1.41 -4.99
C ASP A 100 3.29 -2.53 -3.97
N ALA A 101 3.51 -2.18 -2.70
CA ALA A 101 3.65 -3.17 -1.63
C ALA A 101 2.36 -4.01 -1.45
N MET A 102 1.18 -3.38 -1.46
CA MET A 102 -0.11 -4.09 -1.39
C MET A 102 -0.35 -4.97 -2.62
N ARG A 103 0.03 -4.49 -3.80
CA ARG A 103 -0.07 -5.26 -5.05
C ARG A 103 0.73 -6.55 -4.97
N ARG A 104 1.90 -6.54 -4.33
CA ARG A 104 2.69 -7.76 -4.11
C ARG A 104 1.96 -8.75 -3.22
N VAL A 105 1.29 -8.28 -2.17
CA VAL A 105 0.47 -9.13 -1.29
C VAL A 105 -0.69 -9.77 -2.05
N LEU A 106 -1.38 -9.00 -2.89
CA LEU A 106 -2.53 -9.48 -3.68
C LEU A 106 -2.15 -10.46 -4.81
N ARG A 107 -0.87 -10.55 -5.17
CA ARG A 107 -0.36 -11.42 -6.25
C ARG A 107 0.36 -12.68 -5.75
N LEU A 108 0.44 -12.89 -4.44
CA LEU A 108 0.99 -14.12 -3.84
C LEU A 108 0.16 -15.35 -4.21
#